data_AF-A0A920R5S3-F1
#
_entry.id   AF-A0A920R5S3-F1
#
_cell.length_a   1.000
_cell.length_b   1.000
_cell.length_c   1.000
_cell.angle_alpha   90.00
_cell.angle_beta   90.00
_cell.angle_gamma   90.00
#
_symmetry.space_group_name_H-M   'P 1'
#
loop_
_entity.id
_entity.type
_entity.pdbx_description
1 polymer ?
#
loop_
_entity_poly.entity_id
_entity_poly.type
_entity_poly.pdbx_seq_one_letter_code
_entity_poly.pdbx_strand_id
1 'polypeptide(L)'
;MLKFLTQSGLLLSISILIYAQDEFQVPVDGSLDANSRLQEIRTLGNEEPRELNVLVPTIAPEEIDRAVLNRLMQEIADRPAQTKTELSINDSQLQDIFITISNARSFINNSEMANVRAMCSAWNNSELEGNPRYEEALDAYKWRAQFTKDFIAKYYRIVLMDIEAVLSGPSQVRFTAYMEDRRRRMATSGVMTWGAVVENVTSGKEAVDFHCRRN
;
A
#
# COMPACT_ATOMS: atom_id res chain seq x y z
N MET A 1 12.35 -41.15 -60.31
CA MET A 1 12.03 -39.95 -61.11
C MET A 1 10.81 -39.28 -60.46
N LEU A 2 10.84 -37.95 -60.30
CA LEU A 2 9.92 -37.04 -59.56
C LEU A 2 10.02 -37.13 -58.02
N LYS A 3 10.65 -36.22 -57.27
CA LYS A 3 10.52 -34.74 -57.08
C LYS A 3 9.14 -34.28 -56.58
N PHE A 4 9.05 -34.07 -55.26
CA PHE A 4 8.16 -33.14 -54.54
C PHE A 4 9.00 -32.56 -53.38
N LEU A 5 9.50 -31.32 -53.47
CA LEU A 5 8.88 -30.05 -53.08
C LEU A 5 8.83 -29.82 -51.56
N THR A 6 9.98 -29.37 -51.04
CA THR A 6 10.20 -28.24 -50.12
C THR A 6 9.05 -27.77 -49.20
N GLN A 7 9.24 -27.94 -47.88
CA GLN A 7 8.75 -27.04 -46.83
C GLN A 7 9.87 -26.91 -45.77
N SER A 8 10.57 -25.78 -45.77
CA SER A 8 10.37 -24.68 -44.80
C SER A 8 11.05 -24.93 -43.45
N GLY A 9 12.39 -24.92 -43.45
CA GLY A 9 13.17 -24.61 -42.25
C GLY A 9 13.25 -23.09 -42.10
N LEU A 10 12.37 -22.52 -41.28
CA LEU A 10 12.39 -21.09 -40.95
C LEU A 10 13.42 -20.87 -39.83
N LEU A 11 14.62 -20.43 -40.20
CA LEU A 11 15.56 -19.81 -39.28
C LEU A 11 14.99 -18.43 -38.89
N LEU A 12 14.56 -18.27 -37.64
CA LEU A 12 14.22 -16.97 -37.09
C LEU A 12 15.52 -16.23 -36.73
N SER A 13 15.99 -15.39 -37.65
CA SER A 13 17.00 -14.37 -37.41
C SER A 13 16.40 -13.28 -36.52
N ILE A 14 16.95 -13.09 -35.32
CA ILE A 14 16.60 -11.97 -34.45
C ILE A 14 17.33 -10.73 -34.99
N SER A 15 16.64 -9.94 -35.80
CA SER A 15 17.09 -8.61 -36.21
C SER A 15 16.77 -7.62 -35.09
N ILE A 16 17.80 -7.16 -34.38
CA ILE A 16 17.71 -6.05 -33.42
C ILE A 16 17.59 -4.76 -34.24
N LEU A 17 16.37 -4.19 -34.32
CA LEU A 17 16.18 -2.80 -34.74
C LEU A 17 16.50 -1.90 -33.54
N ILE A 18 17.63 -1.24 -33.64
CA ILE A 18 18.04 -0.12 -32.79
C ILE A 18 17.15 1.07 -33.19
N TYR A 19 16.20 1.44 -32.34
CA TYR A 19 15.60 2.77 -32.40
C TYR A 19 16.49 3.72 -31.60
N ALA A 20 17.01 4.72 -32.30
CA ALA A 20 17.73 5.85 -31.75
C ALA A 20 16.86 6.60 -30.74
N GLN A 21 17.35 6.75 -29.51
CA GLN A 21 16.97 7.85 -28.65
C GLN A 21 18.08 8.89 -28.75
N ASP A 22 17.68 10.06 -29.25
CA ASP A 22 18.42 11.30 -29.28
C ASP A 22 18.83 11.67 -27.84
N GLU A 23 20.14 11.81 -27.61
CA GLU A 23 20.71 12.23 -26.34
C GLU A 23 20.35 13.70 -26.09
N PHE A 24 19.45 13.96 -25.15
CA PHE A 24 19.42 15.26 -24.49
C PHE A 24 20.56 15.30 -23.46
N GLN A 25 21.77 15.63 -23.93
CA GLN A 25 22.90 15.91 -23.06
C GLN A 25 22.66 17.24 -22.33
N VAL A 26 22.28 17.17 -21.05
CA VAL A 26 22.49 18.30 -20.14
C VAL A 26 23.96 18.24 -19.71
N PRO A 27 24.76 19.29 -19.88
CA PRO A 27 26.15 19.27 -19.43
C PRO A 27 26.15 19.27 -17.90
N VAL A 28 26.48 18.12 -17.31
CA VAL A 28 26.84 18.05 -15.89
C VAL A 28 28.30 18.48 -15.78
N ASP A 29 28.50 19.80 -15.81
CA ASP A 29 29.72 20.42 -15.30
C ASP A 29 29.45 20.82 -13.85
N GLY A 30 30.23 20.26 -12.93
CA GLY A 30 30.06 20.47 -11.50
C GLY A 30 30.45 19.25 -10.69
N SER A 31 31.75 19.13 -10.42
CA SER A 31 32.28 18.32 -9.33
C SER A 31 31.40 18.47 -8.09
N LEU A 32 30.77 17.38 -7.65
CA LEU A 32 30.03 17.32 -6.39
C LEU A 32 31.04 17.45 -5.25
N ASP A 33 31.35 18.69 -4.86
CA ASP A 33 32.22 18.97 -3.71
C ASP A 33 31.48 18.58 -2.42
N ALA A 34 31.82 17.41 -1.89
CA ALA A 34 31.27 16.88 -0.66
C ALA A 34 31.49 17.82 0.54
N ASN A 35 32.50 18.70 0.49
CA ASN A 35 32.76 19.68 1.55
C ASN A 35 31.74 20.83 1.54
N SER A 36 31.30 21.29 0.35
CA SER A 36 30.23 22.29 0.23
C SER A 36 28.91 21.78 0.83
N ARG A 37 28.55 20.51 0.59
CA ARG A 37 27.34 19.90 1.20
C ARG A 37 27.48 19.68 2.69
N LEU A 38 28.67 19.31 3.17
CA LEU A 38 28.93 19.19 4.61
C LEU A 38 28.89 20.55 5.32
N GLN A 39 29.26 21.64 4.65
CA GLN A 39 29.11 22.99 5.17
C GLN A 39 27.64 23.43 5.18
N GLU A 40 26.87 23.12 4.13
CA GLU A 40 25.42 23.35 4.06
C GLU A 40 24.67 22.65 5.21
N ILE A 41 25.06 21.40 5.53
CA ILE A 41 24.54 20.63 6.67
C ILE A 41 24.95 21.26 8.02
N ARG A 42 26.16 21.81 8.13
CA ARG A 42 26.61 22.50 9.35
C ARG A 42 25.93 23.84 9.55
N THR A 43 25.60 24.57 8.48
CA THR A 43 24.84 25.84 8.57
C THR A 43 23.37 25.65 8.97
N LEU A 44 22.81 24.46 8.77
CA LEU A 44 21.50 24.06 9.31
C LEU A 44 21.53 23.79 10.83
N GLY A 45 22.70 23.83 11.47
CA GLY A 45 22.87 23.62 12.92
C GLY A 45 22.42 24.78 13.82
N ASN A 46 21.85 25.85 13.26
CA ASN A 46 21.28 26.99 14.01
C ASN A 46 19.74 26.94 14.12
N GLU A 47 19.09 25.93 13.53
CA GLU A 47 17.69 25.64 13.79
C GLU A 47 17.61 24.58 14.90
N GLU A 48 16.72 24.78 15.88
CA GLU A 48 16.51 23.83 16.96
C GLU A 48 16.42 22.39 16.42
N PRO A 49 17.00 21.39 17.12
CA PRO A 49 17.01 20.03 16.63
C PRO A 49 15.58 19.59 16.34
N ARG A 50 15.26 19.39 15.06
CA ARG A 50 14.00 18.76 14.66
C ARG A 50 13.96 17.40 15.35
N GLU A 51 13.07 17.23 16.33
CA GLU A 51 12.76 15.91 16.87
C GLU A 51 12.25 15.05 15.72
N LEU A 52 13.14 14.25 15.14
CA LEU A 52 12.77 13.12 14.30
C LEU A 52 12.20 12.04 15.22
N ASN A 53 10.93 12.19 15.60
CA ASN A 53 10.16 11.08 16.12
C ASN A 53 9.92 10.12 14.96
N VAL A 54 10.86 9.21 14.73
CA VAL A 54 10.65 8.05 13.87
C VAL A 54 9.69 7.12 14.59
N LEU A 55 8.39 7.44 14.50
CA LEU A 55 7.35 6.45 14.74
C LEU A 55 7.52 5.43 13.62
N VAL A 56 8.17 4.30 13.91
CA VAL A 56 8.24 3.18 12.97
C VAL A 56 6.80 2.91 12.51
N PRO A 57 6.44 3.10 11.22
CA PRO A 57 5.05 2.98 10.81
C PRO A 57 4.61 1.53 10.98
N THR A 58 3.92 1.25 12.07
CA THR A 58 3.21 -0.01 12.28
C THR A 58 1.92 0.04 11.47
N ILE A 59 1.51 -1.09 10.90
CA ILE A 59 0.18 -1.24 10.29
C ILE A 59 -0.85 -0.58 11.22
N ALA A 60 -1.66 0.32 10.66
CA ALA A 60 -2.71 0.99 11.43
C ALA A 60 -3.58 -0.08 12.12
N PRO A 61 -3.94 0.07 13.42
CA PRO A 61 -4.71 -0.94 14.14
C PRO A 61 -5.97 -1.41 13.39
N GLU A 62 -6.60 -0.49 12.67
CA GLU A 62 -7.79 -0.71 11.84
C GLU A 62 -7.56 -1.62 10.64
N GLU A 63 -6.30 -1.74 10.17
CA GLU A 63 -5.93 -2.53 9.00
C GLU A 63 -5.27 -3.87 9.33
N ILE A 64 -5.02 -4.17 10.62
CA ILE A 64 -4.34 -5.40 11.02
C ILE A 64 -5.12 -6.64 10.55
N ASP A 65 -6.43 -6.71 10.77
CA ASP A 65 -7.23 -7.87 10.36
C ASP A 65 -7.20 -8.08 8.84
N ARG A 66 -7.22 -7.00 8.07
CA ARG A 66 -7.04 -7.03 6.62
C ARG A 66 -5.69 -7.59 6.23
N ALA A 67 -4.61 -7.14 6.87
CA ALA A 67 -3.27 -7.63 6.60
C ALA A 67 -3.14 -9.13 6.91
N VAL A 68 -3.68 -9.58 8.05
CA VAL A 68 -3.65 -10.99 8.46
C VAL A 68 -4.41 -11.87 7.48
N LEU A 69 -5.63 -11.49 7.09
CA LEU A 69 -6.42 -12.28 6.13
C LEU A 69 -5.79 -12.30 4.74
N ASN A 70 -5.23 -11.18 4.26
CA ASN A 70 -4.49 -11.18 3.00
C ASN A 70 -3.27 -12.11 3.04
N ARG A 71 -2.59 -12.19 4.18
CA ARG A 71 -1.50 -13.14 4.38
C ARG A 71 -2.00 -14.59 4.36
N LEU A 72 -3.13 -14.87 5.01
CA LEU A 72 -3.73 -16.21 4.96
C LEU A 72 -4.10 -16.62 3.53
N MET A 73 -4.70 -15.72 2.75
CA MET A 73 -5.01 -15.97 1.35
C MET A 73 -3.75 -16.26 0.51
N GLN A 74 -2.64 -15.55 0.74
CA GLN A 74 -1.34 -15.88 0.12
C GLN A 74 -0.85 -17.27 0.53
N GLU A 75 -0.93 -17.62 1.82
CA GLU A 75 -0.53 -18.94 2.32
C GLU A 75 -1.41 -20.07 1.77
N ILE A 76 -2.70 -19.82 1.53
CA ILE A 76 -3.59 -20.78 0.84
C ILE A 76 -3.15 -20.96 -0.62
N ALA A 77 -2.81 -19.87 -1.33
CA ALA A 77 -2.37 -19.93 -2.71
C ALA A 77 -1.02 -20.66 -2.87
N ASP A 78 -0.07 -20.37 -1.98
CA ASP A 78 1.30 -20.87 -2.08
C ASP A 78 1.44 -22.31 -1.55
N ARG A 79 0.75 -22.62 -0.44
CA ARG A 79 0.94 -23.86 0.34
C ARG A 79 -0.39 -24.45 0.84
N PRO A 80 -1.36 -24.76 -0.06
CA PRO A 80 -2.72 -25.14 0.32
C PRO A 80 -2.77 -26.40 1.22
N ALA A 81 -1.99 -27.44 0.92
CA ALA A 81 -1.96 -28.67 1.71
C ALA A 81 -1.43 -28.44 3.13
N GLN A 82 -0.43 -27.57 3.28
CA GLN A 82 0.11 -27.22 4.58
C GLN A 82 -0.90 -26.39 5.37
N THR A 83 -1.51 -25.38 4.76
CA THR A 83 -2.52 -24.52 5.41
C THR A 83 -3.73 -25.35 5.89
N LYS A 84 -4.21 -26.33 5.10
CA LYS A 84 -5.24 -27.28 5.56
C LYS A 84 -4.84 -28.03 6.82
N THR A 85 -3.61 -28.54 6.84
CA THR A 85 -3.09 -29.31 7.97
C THR A 85 -2.92 -28.44 9.21
N GLU A 86 -2.35 -27.24 9.05
CA GLU A 86 -2.15 -26.25 10.12
C GLU A 86 -3.49 -25.86 10.75
N LEU A 87 -4.51 -25.55 9.92
CA LEU A 87 -5.83 -25.13 10.37
C LEU A 87 -6.80 -26.29 10.66
N SER A 88 -6.44 -27.54 10.38
CA SER A 88 -7.34 -28.70 10.48
C SER A 88 -8.66 -28.52 9.74
N ILE A 89 -8.58 -28.03 8.50
CA ILE A 89 -9.72 -27.80 7.61
C ILE A 89 -9.70 -28.73 6.40
N ASN A 90 -10.88 -29.00 5.84
CA ASN A 90 -11.01 -29.75 4.60
C ASN A 90 -10.94 -28.85 3.35
N ASP A 91 -11.00 -29.46 2.16
CA ASP A 91 -10.92 -28.72 0.88
C ASP A 91 -12.07 -27.72 0.67
N SER A 92 -13.30 -28.08 1.08
CA SER A 92 -14.45 -27.16 0.99
C SER A 92 -14.21 -25.92 1.84
N GLN A 93 -13.82 -26.12 3.10
CA GLN A 93 -13.54 -25.02 4.02
C GLN A 93 -12.37 -24.15 3.54
N LEU A 94 -11.31 -24.77 3.00
CA LEU A 94 -10.17 -24.01 2.43
C LEU A 94 -10.64 -23.11 1.27
N GLN A 95 -11.48 -23.64 0.39
CA GLN A 95 -12.02 -22.90 -0.74
C GLN A 95 -12.97 -21.79 -0.28
N ASP A 96 -13.86 -22.05 0.67
CA ASP A 96 -14.80 -21.07 1.22
C ASP A 96 -14.06 -19.90 1.88
N ILE A 97 -12.99 -20.18 2.64
CA ILE A 97 -12.11 -19.16 3.23
C ILE A 97 -11.43 -18.33 2.13
N PHE A 98 -10.86 -18.99 1.13
CA PHE A 98 -10.16 -18.30 0.05
C PHE A 98 -11.09 -17.36 -0.73
N ILE A 99 -12.31 -17.83 -1.07
CA ILE A 99 -13.33 -17.03 -1.77
C ILE A 99 -13.76 -15.85 -0.90
N THR A 100 -14.03 -16.08 0.38
CA THR A 100 -14.45 -15.04 1.33
C THR A 100 -13.42 -13.93 1.42
N ILE A 101 -12.13 -14.27 1.58
CA ILE A 101 -11.05 -13.28 1.64
C ILE A 101 -10.85 -12.58 0.29
N SER A 102 -10.90 -13.31 -0.83
CA SER A 102 -10.73 -12.75 -2.17
C SER A 102 -11.80 -11.70 -2.49
N ASN A 103 -13.06 -12.01 -2.16
CA ASN A 103 -14.18 -11.08 -2.31
C ASN A 103 -13.99 -9.82 -1.45
N ALA A 104 -13.60 -10.00 -0.19
CA ALA A 104 -13.32 -8.89 0.72
C ALA A 104 -12.18 -7.99 0.23
N ARG A 105 -11.13 -8.59 -0.34
CA ARG A 105 -10.00 -7.86 -0.92
C ARG A 105 -10.42 -7.06 -2.15
N SER A 106 -11.23 -7.65 -3.03
CA SER A 106 -11.72 -7.02 -4.26
C SER A 106 -12.64 -5.82 -3.97
N PHE A 107 -13.45 -5.92 -2.90
CA PHE A 107 -14.41 -4.88 -2.53
C PHE A 107 -13.74 -3.58 -2.03
N ILE A 108 -12.61 -3.67 -1.33
CA ILE A 108 -11.87 -2.50 -0.84
C ILE A 108 -10.92 -1.98 -1.92
N ASN A 109 -11.37 -0.97 -2.69
CA ASN A 109 -10.56 -0.26 -3.68
C ASN A 109 -9.93 1.03 -3.10
N ASN A 110 -8.83 1.50 -3.71
CA ASN A 110 -7.96 2.60 -3.29
C ASN A 110 -8.71 3.85 -2.79
N SER A 111 -8.52 4.16 -1.51
CA SER A 111 -9.09 5.33 -0.83
C SER A 111 -8.37 6.64 -1.14
N GLU A 112 -7.17 6.58 -1.71
CA GLU A 112 -6.29 7.74 -1.80
C GLU A 112 -6.88 8.87 -2.67
N MET A 113 -7.40 8.55 -3.85
CA MET A 113 -8.06 9.55 -4.69
C MET A 113 -9.32 10.12 -4.03
N ALA A 114 -10.02 9.36 -3.18
CA ALA A 114 -11.17 9.85 -2.44
C ALA A 114 -10.75 10.79 -1.30
N ASN A 115 -9.62 10.51 -0.64
CA ASN A 115 -9.02 11.39 0.36
C ASN A 115 -8.59 12.72 -0.27
N VAL A 116 -7.89 12.65 -1.42
CA VAL A 116 -7.50 13.84 -2.20
C VAL A 116 -8.71 14.65 -2.68
N ARG A 117 -9.80 14.00 -3.13
CA ARG A 117 -11.03 14.72 -3.48
C ARG A 117 -11.67 15.42 -2.28
N ALA A 118 -11.68 14.79 -1.10
CA ALA A 118 -12.17 15.43 0.12
C ALA A 118 -11.33 16.66 0.49
N MET A 119 -10.00 16.53 0.42
CA MET A 119 -9.05 17.63 0.60
C MET A 119 -9.34 18.80 -0.33
N CYS A 120 -9.42 18.54 -1.63
CA CYS A 120 -9.63 19.61 -2.61
C CYS A 120 -11.05 20.18 -2.58
N SER A 121 -12.05 19.39 -2.18
CA SER A 121 -13.40 19.91 -1.94
C SER A 121 -13.41 20.90 -0.77
N ALA A 122 -12.73 20.59 0.34
CA ALA A 122 -12.60 21.50 1.47
C ALA A 122 -11.81 22.76 1.08
N TRP A 123 -10.68 22.61 0.40
CA TRP A 123 -9.88 23.73 -0.10
C TRP A 123 -10.68 24.69 -0.99
N ASN A 124 -11.48 24.16 -1.92
CA ASN A 124 -12.25 24.96 -2.89
C ASN A 124 -13.45 25.68 -2.26
N ASN A 125 -13.98 25.16 -1.15
CA ASN A 125 -15.16 25.70 -0.47
C ASN A 125 -14.82 26.54 0.78
N SER A 126 -13.55 26.56 1.19
CA SER A 126 -13.11 27.29 2.38
C SER A 126 -13.18 28.81 2.18
N GLU A 127 -13.72 29.51 3.18
CA GLU A 127 -13.67 30.97 3.31
C GLU A 127 -12.44 31.45 4.10
N LEU A 128 -11.64 30.52 4.64
CA LEU A 128 -10.43 30.83 5.40
C LEU A 128 -9.30 31.28 4.47
N GLU A 129 -8.36 32.04 5.01
CA GLU A 129 -7.14 32.49 4.32
C GLU A 129 -5.89 32.02 5.06
N GLY A 130 -4.77 31.92 4.34
CA GLY A 130 -3.48 31.54 4.92
C GLY A 130 -3.50 30.14 5.55
N ASN A 131 -2.75 29.96 6.64
CA ASN A 131 -2.54 28.64 7.27
C ASN A 131 -3.84 27.92 7.68
N PRO A 132 -4.86 28.56 8.28
CA PRO A 132 -6.12 27.90 8.64
C PRO A 132 -6.82 27.22 7.46
N ARG A 133 -6.71 27.77 6.25
CA ARG A 133 -7.28 27.17 5.03
C ARG A 133 -6.61 25.85 4.67
N TYR A 134 -5.28 25.79 4.81
CA TYR A 134 -4.51 24.56 4.57
C TYR A 134 -4.82 23.50 5.62
N GLU A 135 -4.96 23.90 6.89
CA GLU A 135 -5.33 23.00 7.97
C GLU A 135 -6.70 22.36 7.72
N GLU A 136 -7.71 23.13 7.32
CA GLU A 136 -9.04 22.62 6.98
C GLU A 136 -9.00 21.57 5.84
N ALA A 137 -8.23 21.83 4.78
CA ALA A 137 -8.08 20.89 3.67
C ALA A 137 -7.39 19.59 4.12
N LEU A 138 -6.30 19.70 4.89
CA LEU A 138 -5.57 18.55 5.41
C LEU A 138 -6.38 17.74 6.42
N ASP A 139 -7.21 18.39 7.23
CA ASP A 139 -8.10 17.71 8.17
C ASP A 139 -9.22 16.99 7.44
N ALA A 140 -9.77 17.55 6.36
CA ALA A 140 -10.71 16.83 5.50
C ALA A 140 -10.09 15.57 4.87
N TYR A 141 -8.83 15.64 4.43
CA TYR A 141 -8.07 14.48 3.98
C TYR A 141 -7.96 13.42 5.10
N LYS A 142 -7.45 13.82 6.27
CA LYS A 142 -7.22 12.91 7.42
C LYS A 142 -8.53 12.27 7.89
N TRP A 143 -9.59 13.06 7.98
CA TRP A 143 -10.91 12.57 8.36
C TRP A 143 -11.42 11.51 7.38
N ARG A 144 -11.29 11.75 6.07
CA ARG A 144 -11.73 10.79 5.05
C ARG A 144 -10.86 9.53 5.02
N ALA A 145 -9.56 9.67 5.28
CA ALA A 145 -8.63 8.57 5.42
C ALA A 145 -8.99 7.69 6.63
N GLN A 146 -9.23 8.30 7.80
CA GLN A 146 -9.64 7.58 9.00
C GLN A 146 -11.01 6.92 8.83
N PHE A 147 -11.98 7.60 8.21
CA PHE A 147 -13.28 7.00 7.88
C PHE A 147 -13.11 5.70 7.07
N THR A 148 -12.18 5.68 6.11
CA THR A 148 -11.89 4.46 5.33
C THR A 148 -11.29 3.37 6.23
N LYS A 149 -10.33 3.71 7.08
CA LYS A 149 -9.74 2.75 8.02
C LYS A 149 -10.79 2.14 8.94
N ASP A 150 -11.64 2.96 9.54
CA ASP A 150 -12.74 2.50 10.40
C ASP A 150 -13.73 1.60 9.65
N PHE A 151 -14.03 1.94 8.39
CA PHE A 151 -14.86 1.12 7.53
C PHE A 151 -14.20 -0.24 7.26
N ILE A 152 -12.92 -0.25 6.90
CA ILE A 152 -12.14 -1.47 6.68
C ILE A 152 -12.16 -2.35 7.93
N ALA A 153 -11.89 -1.79 9.11
CA ALA A 153 -11.91 -2.53 10.37
C ALA A 153 -13.27 -3.20 10.62
N LYS A 154 -14.37 -2.44 10.47
CA LYS A 154 -15.73 -2.96 10.64
C LYS A 154 -16.06 -4.05 9.62
N TYR A 155 -15.68 -3.84 8.37
CA TYR A 155 -15.94 -4.78 7.28
C TYR A 155 -15.16 -6.09 7.48
N TYR A 156 -13.87 -6.01 7.79
CA TYR A 156 -13.05 -7.20 8.02
C TYR A 156 -13.44 -7.97 9.29
N ARG A 157 -14.04 -7.29 10.29
CA ARG A 157 -14.68 -7.98 11.40
C ARG A 157 -15.85 -8.86 10.95
N ILE A 158 -16.64 -8.42 9.97
CA ILE A 158 -17.71 -9.24 9.38
C ILE A 158 -17.13 -10.42 8.60
N VAL A 159 -16.12 -10.16 7.78
CA VAL A 159 -15.41 -11.21 7.02
C VAL A 159 -14.85 -12.31 7.95
N LEU A 160 -14.31 -11.92 9.11
CA LEU A 160 -13.87 -12.87 10.13
C LEU A 160 -15.01 -13.71 10.69
N MET A 161 -16.15 -13.08 11.01
CA MET A 161 -17.34 -13.80 11.49
C MET A 161 -17.86 -14.79 10.44
N ASP A 162 -17.83 -14.44 9.15
CA ASP A 162 -18.22 -15.33 8.05
C ASP A 162 -17.29 -16.54 7.93
N ILE A 163 -15.97 -16.33 8.09
CA ILE A 163 -15.00 -17.44 8.12
C ILE A 163 -15.21 -18.32 9.34
N GLU A 164 -15.37 -17.74 10.53
CA GLU A 164 -15.56 -18.50 11.77
C GLU A 164 -16.85 -19.33 11.74
N ALA A 165 -17.89 -18.85 11.06
CA ALA A 165 -19.17 -19.56 10.93
C ALA A 165 -19.05 -20.88 10.14
N VAL A 166 -18.08 -21.02 9.24
CA VAL A 166 -17.83 -22.27 8.49
C VAL A 166 -16.82 -23.20 9.18
N LEU A 167 -16.26 -22.77 10.31
CA LEU A 167 -15.31 -23.53 11.11
C LEU A 167 -16.00 -24.14 12.34
N SER A 168 -15.54 -25.31 12.75
CA SER A 168 -16.05 -25.98 13.95
C SER A 168 -14.97 -26.83 14.64
N GLY A 169 -15.14 -27.01 15.94
CA GLY A 169 -14.26 -27.86 16.75
C GLY A 169 -12.78 -27.46 16.63
N PRO A 170 -11.87 -28.40 16.30
CA PRO A 170 -10.43 -28.11 16.22
C PRO A 170 -10.07 -27.01 15.22
N SER A 171 -10.84 -26.87 14.12
CA SER A 171 -10.54 -25.90 13.07
C SER A 171 -10.75 -24.46 13.51
N GLN A 172 -11.82 -24.21 14.28
CA GLN A 172 -12.11 -22.90 14.85
C GLN A 172 -11.02 -22.48 15.85
N VAL A 173 -10.65 -23.38 16.77
CA VAL A 173 -9.59 -23.10 17.76
C VAL A 173 -8.26 -22.76 17.09
N ARG A 174 -7.88 -23.51 16.05
CA ARG A 174 -6.63 -23.28 15.30
C ARG A 174 -6.67 -22.00 14.49
N PHE A 175 -7.81 -21.66 13.89
CA PHE A 175 -7.98 -20.39 13.19
C PHE A 175 -7.90 -19.19 14.13
N THR A 176 -8.56 -19.23 15.29
CA THR A 176 -8.45 -18.16 16.30
C THR A 176 -7.00 -17.98 16.76
N ALA A 177 -6.30 -19.08 17.07
CA ALA A 177 -4.89 -19.04 17.45
C ALA A 177 -4.00 -18.49 16.33
N TYR A 178 -4.27 -18.86 15.07
CA TYR A 178 -3.59 -18.30 13.89
C TYR A 178 -3.78 -16.78 13.82
N MET A 179 -5.02 -16.30 13.94
CA MET A 179 -5.33 -14.87 13.87
C MET A 179 -4.62 -14.10 14.99
N GLU A 180 -4.64 -14.59 16.22
CA GLU A 180 -3.99 -13.96 17.37
C GLU A 180 -2.46 -13.90 17.23
N ASP A 181 -1.81 -14.99 16.79
CA ASP A 181 -0.37 -15.01 16.53
C ASP A 181 0.00 -14.02 15.42
N ARG A 182 -0.73 -14.02 14.30
CA ARG A 182 -0.45 -13.14 13.18
C ARG A 182 -0.69 -11.67 13.51
N ARG A 183 -1.78 -11.32 14.21
CA ARG A 183 -2.03 -9.96 14.71
C ARG A 183 -0.88 -9.46 15.55
N ARG A 184 -0.44 -10.27 16.53
CA ARG A 184 0.68 -9.94 17.42
C ARG A 184 1.94 -9.68 16.62
N ARG A 185 2.29 -10.59 15.71
CA ARG A 185 3.48 -10.44 14.86
C ARG A 185 3.40 -9.17 14.02
N MET A 186 2.28 -8.95 13.32
CA MET A 186 2.09 -7.78 12.45
C MET A 186 2.11 -6.46 13.20
N ALA A 187 1.54 -6.42 14.42
CA ALA A 187 1.60 -5.25 15.30
C ALA A 187 3.04 -4.96 15.78
N THR A 188 3.85 -6.00 15.97
CA THR A 188 5.24 -5.87 16.45
C THR A 188 6.28 -5.74 15.34
N SER A 189 5.96 -6.09 14.09
CA SER A 189 6.97 -6.36 13.06
C SER A 189 7.53 -5.13 12.34
N GLY A 190 7.17 -3.89 12.72
CA GLY A 190 7.65 -2.68 12.02
C GLY A 190 7.42 -2.70 10.50
N VAL A 191 6.44 -3.51 10.05
CA VAL A 191 6.15 -3.71 8.64
C VAL A 191 5.55 -2.42 8.13
N MET A 192 6.33 -1.73 7.29
CA MET A 192 5.96 -0.47 6.69
C MET A 192 4.69 -0.64 5.86
N THR A 193 3.57 -0.17 6.40
CA THR A 193 2.49 0.29 5.53
C THR A 193 2.92 1.62 4.95
N TRP A 194 2.61 1.85 3.67
CA TRP A 194 2.64 3.19 3.09
C TRP A 194 1.62 4.07 3.84
N GLY A 195 2.06 4.62 4.98
CA GLY A 195 1.36 5.63 5.74
C GLY A 195 1.44 6.96 4.99
N ALA A 196 0.38 7.76 5.10
CA ALA A 196 0.16 8.95 4.30
C ALA A 196 1.39 9.87 4.25
N VAL A 197 1.72 10.36 3.06
CA VAL A 197 2.87 11.25 2.71
C VAL A 197 2.83 12.62 3.44
N VAL A 198 1.88 12.82 4.36
CA VAL A 198 1.49 14.11 4.94
C VAL A 198 1.74 14.16 6.45
N GLU A 199 2.86 13.60 6.92
CA GLU A 199 3.27 13.70 8.33
C GLU A 199 3.81 15.10 8.71
N ASN A 200 4.13 15.98 7.75
CA ASN A 200 4.59 17.35 8.03
C ASN A 200 3.61 18.40 7.47
N VAL A 201 3.30 19.45 8.24
CA VAL A 201 2.45 20.57 7.79
C VAL A 201 3.03 21.27 6.56
N THR A 202 4.36 21.38 6.43
CA THR A 202 5.02 21.94 5.24
C THR A 202 4.81 21.04 4.02
N SER A 203 4.94 19.71 4.16
CA SER A 203 4.63 18.77 3.07
C SER A 203 3.13 18.70 2.78
N GLY A 204 2.29 18.97 3.79
CA GLY A 204 0.83 19.09 3.65
C GLY A 204 0.41 20.29 2.81
N LYS A 205 1.03 21.45 3.00
CA LYS A 205 0.77 22.63 2.16
C LYS A 205 1.15 22.37 0.71
N GLU A 206 2.32 21.78 0.47
CA GLU A 206 2.77 21.40 -0.87
C GLU A 206 1.81 20.40 -1.54
N ALA A 207 1.29 19.42 -0.78
CA ALA A 207 0.31 18.46 -1.29
C ALA A 207 -1.03 19.13 -1.67
N VAL A 208 -1.52 20.07 -0.86
CA VAL A 208 -2.72 20.86 -1.19
C VAL A 208 -2.46 21.70 -2.44
N ASP A 209 -1.35 22.43 -2.50
CA ASP A 209 -0.99 23.27 -3.64
C ASP A 209 -0.75 22.45 -4.92
N PHE A 210 -0.27 21.21 -4.81
CA PHE A 210 -0.05 20.33 -5.95
C PHE A 210 -1.36 19.73 -6.47
N HIS A 211 -2.20 19.19 -5.58
CA HIS A 211 -3.39 18.43 -5.97
C HIS A 211 -4.65 19.28 -6.20
N CYS A 212 -4.76 20.44 -5.53
CA CYS A 212 -6.00 21.22 -5.50
C CYS A 212 -5.95 22.51 -6.33
N ARG A 213 -4.97 22.64 -7.23
CA ARG A 213 -4.94 23.74 -8.21
C ARG A 213 -6.22 23.74 -9.06
N ARG A 214 -6.89 24.89 -9.09
CA ARG A 214 -7.92 25.18 -10.09
C ARG A 214 -7.26 25.19 -11.47
N ASN A 215 -7.77 24.38 -12.39
CA ASN A 215 -7.71 24.71 -13.81
C ASN A 215 -8.76 25.77 -14.12
#